data_AF-A0A4R5EMD2-F1
#
_entry.id   AF-A0A4R5EMD2-F1
#
_cell.length_a   1.000
_cell.length_b   1.000
_cell.length_c   1.000
_cell.angle_alpha   90.00
_cell.angle_beta   90.00
_cell.angle_gamma   90.00
#
_symmetry.space_group_name_H-M   'P 1'
#
loop_
_entity.id
_entity.type
_entity.pdbx_description
1 polymer ?
#
loop_
_entity_poly.entity_id
_entity_poly.type
_entity_poly.pdbx_seq_one_letter_code
_entity_poly.pdbx_strand_id
1 'polypeptide(L)'
;MILQGAGVEHLHDLRETCFRQKRPLFVTYDGSKPHPRYVSYLWERVLGTGNHAARTKLHDEFARLGSRGVELAMRACGQRSEKTAEAYRTRAFQMLSINRGHTDMIGEITQEEWEAFF
;
A
#
# COMPACT_ATOMS: atom_id res chain seq x y z
N MET A 1 -1.66 11.92 -19.43
CA MET A 1 -0.39 11.55 -18.73
C MET A 1 0.77 12.14 -19.52
N ILE A 2 1.90 12.57 -18.90
CA ILE A 2 3.03 13.26 -19.57
C ILE A 2 3.59 12.47 -20.78
N LEU A 3 3.46 11.14 -20.74
CA LEU A 3 3.98 10.23 -21.77
C LEU A 3 2.88 9.58 -22.63
N GLN A 4 1.61 9.97 -22.44
CA GLN A 4 0.52 9.42 -23.27
C GLN A 4 0.48 10.13 -24.61
N GLY A 5 0.66 9.36 -25.69
CA GLY A 5 0.53 9.84 -27.07
C GLY A 5 1.80 10.44 -27.67
N ALA A 6 2.92 10.46 -26.95
CA ALA A 6 4.22 10.83 -27.50
C ALA A 6 4.89 9.61 -28.15
N GLY A 7 5.51 9.81 -29.32
CA GLY A 7 6.40 8.81 -29.93
C GLY A 7 7.53 8.43 -28.97
N VAL A 8 7.93 7.16 -28.99
CA VAL A 8 8.95 6.60 -28.08
C VAL A 8 10.28 7.37 -28.20
N GLU A 9 10.59 7.83 -29.41
CA GLU A 9 11.74 8.64 -29.78
C GLU A 9 11.83 9.98 -29.01
N HIS A 10 10.70 10.52 -28.55
CA HIS A 10 10.65 11.81 -27.84
C HIS A 10 10.61 11.68 -26.32
N LEU A 11 10.44 10.46 -25.79
CA LEU A 11 10.25 10.26 -24.35
C LEU A 11 11.46 10.70 -23.52
N HIS A 12 12.68 10.51 -24.05
CA HIS A 12 13.91 10.93 -23.39
C HIS A 12 13.95 12.46 -23.20
N ASP A 13 13.75 13.21 -24.29
CA ASP A 13 13.84 14.67 -24.25
C ASP A 13 12.69 15.31 -23.46
N LEU A 14 11.50 14.70 -23.52
CA LEU A 14 10.35 15.07 -22.68
C LEU A 14 10.65 14.86 -21.20
N ARG A 15 11.28 13.74 -20.85
CA ARG A 15 11.69 13.43 -19.47
C ARG A 15 12.69 14.47 -18.96
N GLU A 16 13.76 14.72 -19.71
CA GLU A 16 14.79 15.70 -19.33
C GLU A 16 14.21 17.11 -19.18
N THR A 17 13.29 17.49 -20.08
CA THR A 17 12.58 18.77 -19.98
C THR A 17 11.73 18.85 -18.71
N CYS A 18 10.99 17.79 -18.38
CA CYS A 18 10.18 17.75 -17.16
C CYS A 18 11.03 17.87 -15.89
N PHE A 19 12.19 17.19 -15.83
CA PHE A 19 13.13 17.29 -14.71
C PHE A 19 13.69 18.71 -14.57
N ARG A 20 14.19 19.29 -15.67
CA ARG A 20 14.73 20.66 -15.70
C ARG A 20 13.69 21.69 -15.24
N GLN A 21 12.44 21.53 -15.68
CA GLN A 21 11.34 22.44 -15.31
C GLN A 21 10.72 22.14 -13.94
N LYS A 22 11.15 21.07 -13.25
CA LYS A 22 10.52 20.57 -12.01
C LYS A 22 9.00 20.44 -12.15
N ARG A 23 8.56 19.99 -13.33
CA ARG A 23 7.13 19.93 -13.66
C ARG A 23 6.44 18.89 -12.77
N PRO A 24 5.27 19.18 -12.19
CA PRO A 24 4.50 18.21 -11.44
C PRO A 24 4.15 16.97 -12.28
N LEU A 25 4.17 15.79 -11.64
CA LEU A 25 3.81 14.53 -12.30
C LEU A 25 2.35 14.56 -12.79
N PHE A 26 1.44 15.07 -11.96
CA PHE A 26 0.05 15.30 -12.30
C PHE A 26 -0.17 16.78 -12.58
N VAL A 27 -0.75 17.06 -13.73
CA VAL A 27 -1.20 18.40 -14.14
C VAL A 27 -2.59 18.31 -14.75
N THR A 28 -3.30 19.42 -14.74
CA THR A 28 -4.51 19.63 -15.54
C THR A 28 -4.17 19.82 -17.03
N TYR A 29 -5.19 19.91 -17.88
CA TYR A 29 -5.02 20.04 -19.34
C TYR A 29 -4.24 21.31 -19.74
N ASP A 30 -4.34 22.37 -18.93
CA ASP A 30 -3.64 23.66 -19.10
C ASP A 30 -2.23 23.65 -18.49
N GLY A 31 -1.78 22.53 -17.92
CA GLY A 31 -0.46 22.39 -17.29
C GLY A 31 -0.37 22.90 -15.85
N SER A 32 -1.46 23.40 -15.27
CA SER A 32 -1.47 23.83 -13.87
C SER A 32 -1.51 22.65 -12.88
N LYS A 33 -1.24 22.93 -11.60
CA LYS A 33 -1.27 21.91 -10.54
C LYS A 33 -2.72 21.52 -10.27
N PRO A 34 -3.04 20.21 -10.23
CA PRO A 34 -4.39 19.79 -9.91
C PRO A 34 -4.72 20.10 -8.45
N HIS A 35 -6.01 20.21 -8.15
CA HIS A 35 -6.50 20.38 -6.79
C HIS A 35 -5.97 19.24 -5.88
N PRO A 36 -5.58 19.49 -4.62
CA PRO A 36 -5.00 18.46 -3.74
C PRO A 36 -5.85 17.20 -3.56
N ARG A 37 -7.17 17.33 -3.69
CA ARG A 37 -8.13 16.20 -3.60
C ARG A 37 -8.34 15.44 -4.92
N TYR A 38 -7.74 15.89 -6.02
CA TYR A 38 -7.97 15.35 -7.36
C TYR A 38 -7.74 13.83 -7.43
N VAL A 39 -6.64 13.34 -6.87
CA VAL A 39 -6.34 11.90 -6.85
C VAL A 39 -7.40 11.12 -6.08
N SER A 40 -7.79 11.60 -4.90
CA SER A 40 -8.81 10.92 -4.09
C SER A 40 -10.18 10.94 -4.78
N TYR A 41 -10.53 12.03 -5.46
CA TYR A 41 -11.76 12.14 -6.23
C TYR A 41 -11.79 11.16 -7.42
N LEU A 42 -10.69 11.02 -8.15
CA LEU A 42 -10.59 10.02 -9.23
C LEU A 42 -10.75 8.60 -8.71
N TRP A 43 -10.14 8.30 -7.56
CA TRP A 43 -10.27 6.99 -6.93
C TRP A 43 -11.71 6.70 -6.53
N GLU A 44 -12.40 7.69 -5.94
CA GLU A 44 -13.80 7.56 -5.58
C GLU A 44 -14.68 7.28 -6.81
N ARG A 45 -14.43 8.01 -7.91
CA ARG A 45 -15.15 7.84 -9.18
C ARG A 45 -14.95 6.47 -9.84
N VAL A 46 -13.77 5.88 -9.72
CA VAL A 46 -13.41 4.63 -10.42
C VAL A 46 -13.59 3.39 -9.53
N LEU A 47 -13.28 3.50 -8.24
CA LEU A 47 -13.21 2.40 -7.28
C LEU A 47 -14.24 2.50 -6.16
N GLY A 48 -15.02 3.60 -6.09
CA GLY A 48 -16.01 3.83 -5.02
C GLY A 48 -15.41 4.25 -3.69
N THR A 49 -14.09 4.48 -3.61
CA THR A 49 -13.40 4.86 -2.36
C THR A 49 -12.21 5.79 -2.64
N GLY A 50 -11.83 6.60 -1.65
CA GLY A 50 -10.71 7.52 -1.77
C GLY A 50 -9.33 6.88 -1.62
N ASN A 51 -8.28 7.69 -1.73
CA ASN A 51 -6.88 7.24 -1.65
C ASN A 51 -6.47 6.62 -0.29
N HIS A 52 -7.27 6.81 0.76
CA HIS A 52 -7.04 6.21 2.07
C HIS A 52 -7.14 4.67 2.02
N ALA A 53 -7.97 4.11 1.13
CA ALA A 53 -8.07 2.67 0.92
C ALA A 53 -6.73 2.04 0.48
N ALA A 54 -5.93 2.77 -0.32
CA ALA A 54 -4.59 2.35 -0.71
C ALA A 54 -3.69 2.12 0.50
N ARG A 55 -3.73 3.05 1.46
CA ARG A 55 -2.92 2.99 2.68
C ARG A 55 -3.35 1.82 3.54
N THR A 56 -4.65 1.63 3.73
CA THR A 56 -5.19 0.48 4.46
C THR A 56 -4.72 -0.83 3.83
N LYS A 57 -4.79 -0.95 2.50
CA LYS A 57 -4.32 -2.15 1.80
C LYS A 57 -2.82 -2.39 2.00
N LEU A 58 -1.98 -1.36 1.91
CA LEU A 58 -0.54 -1.50 2.19
C LEU A 58 -0.27 -2.00 3.60
N HIS A 59 -0.99 -1.45 4.60
CA HIS A 59 -0.89 -1.92 5.98
C HIS A 59 -1.37 -3.36 6.14
N ASP A 60 -2.46 -3.76 5.48
CA ASP A 60 -2.97 -5.13 5.52
C ASP A 60 -2.01 -6.14 4.88
N GLU A 61 -1.45 -5.84 3.71
CA GLU A 61 -0.54 -6.77 3.03
C GLU A 61 0.77 -6.91 3.82
N PHE A 62 1.30 -5.82 4.37
CA PHE A 62 2.54 -5.87 5.15
C PHE A 62 2.33 -6.35 6.58
N ALA A 63 1.13 -6.25 7.16
CA ALA A 63 0.80 -6.73 8.50
C ALA A 63 1.18 -8.21 8.70
N ARG A 64 1.14 -9.03 7.65
CA ARG A 64 1.60 -10.43 7.65
C ARG A 64 3.07 -10.62 8.04
N LEU A 65 3.88 -9.57 7.91
CA LEU A 65 5.28 -9.53 8.33
C LEU A 65 5.46 -9.06 9.79
N GLY A 66 4.35 -8.92 10.53
CA GLY A 66 4.33 -8.46 11.91
C GLY A 66 4.79 -7.02 12.09
N SER A 67 5.50 -6.75 13.19
CA SER A 67 5.95 -5.39 13.57
C SER A 67 6.80 -4.72 12.48
N ARG A 68 7.70 -5.47 11.85
CA ARG A 68 8.51 -5.01 10.71
C ARG A 68 7.64 -4.59 9.53
N GLY A 69 6.57 -5.33 9.27
CA GLY A 69 5.60 -5.01 8.22
C GLY A 69 4.91 -3.67 8.43
N VAL A 70 4.49 -3.40 9.66
CA VAL A 70 3.88 -2.11 10.02
C VAL A 70 4.87 -0.97 9.81
N GLU A 71 6.14 -1.15 10.17
CA GLU A 71 7.17 -0.14 9.93
C GLU A 71 7.39 0.14 8.43
N LEU A 72 7.43 -0.92 7.62
CA LEU A 72 7.52 -0.79 6.16
C LEU A 72 6.31 -0.03 5.58
N ALA A 73 5.10 -0.34 6.05
CA ALA A 73 3.88 0.34 5.60
C ALA A 73 3.87 1.82 6.00
N MET A 74 4.31 2.13 7.22
CA MET A 74 4.47 3.52 7.70
C MET A 74 5.44 4.31 6.82
N ARG A 75 6.62 3.72 6.52
CA ARG A 75 7.62 4.34 5.63
C ARG A 75 7.08 4.54 4.22
N ALA A 76 6.42 3.53 3.64
CA ALA A 76 5.83 3.61 2.31
C ALA A 76 4.71 4.67 2.22
N CYS A 77 3.91 4.83 3.27
CA CYS A 77 2.85 5.82 3.34
C CYS A 77 3.33 7.23 3.75
N GLY A 78 4.62 7.40 4.07
CA GLY A 78 5.18 8.65 4.57
C GLY A 78 4.64 9.06 5.94
N GLN A 79 4.12 8.11 6.72
CA GLN A 79 3.54 8.37 8.05
C GLN A 79 4.66 8.44 9.09
N ARG A 80 4.58 9.44 9.98
CA ARG A 80 5.59 9.69 11.04
C ARG A 80 5.05 9.56 12.46
N SER A 81 3.73 9.53 12.63
CA SER A 81 3.11 9.49 13.95
C SER A 81 2.95 8.06 14.45
N GLU A 82 3.50 7.78 15.61
CA GLU A 82 3.36 6.47 16.28
C GLU A 82 1.90 6.16 16.66
N LYS A 83 1.12 7.19 16.99
CA LYS A 83 -0.32 7.05 17.27
C LYS A 83 -1.10 6.49 16.07
N THR A 84 -0.69 6.82 14.86
CA THR A 84 -1.28 6.25 13.63
C THR A 84 -0.85 4.79 13.42
N ALA A 85 0.35 4.41 13.88
CA ALA A 85 0.85 3.05 13.75
C ALA A 85 0.14 2.06 14.68
N GLU A 86 -0.27 2.51 15.87
CA GLU A 86 -0.86 1.65 16.90
C GLU A 86 -2.10 0.88 16.41
N ALA A 87 -3.03 1.56 15.71
CA ALA A 87 -4.20 0.91 15.13
C ALA A 87 -3.83 -0.20 14.13
N TYR A 88 -2.77 0.00 13.33
CA TYR A 88 -2.29 -0.99 12.38
C TYR A 88 -1.48 -2.11 13.05
N ARG A 89 -0.75 -1.84 14.14
CA ARG A 89 -0.07 -2.86 14.94
C ARG A 89 -1.07 -3.84 15.56
N THR A 90 -2.14 -3.33 16.15
CA THR A 90 -3.21 -4.15 16.74
C THR A 90 -3.85 -5.05 15.69
N ARG A 91 -4.19 -4.50 14.53
CA ARG A 91 -4.75 -5.27 13.41
C ARG A 91 -3.77 -6.32 12.86
N ALA A 92 -2.49 -5.97 12.73
CA ALA A 92 -1.46 -6.89 12.29
C ALA A 92 -1.29 -8.07 13.27
N PHE A 93 -1.32 -7.78 14.56
CA PHE A 93 -1.29 -8.81 15.60
C PHE A 93 -2.50 -9.75 15.49
N GLN A 94 -3.72 -9.20 15.34
CA GLN A 94 -4.93 -10.01 15.15
C GLN A 94 -4.83 -10.94 13.93
N MET A 95 -4.34 -10.43 12.80
CA MET A 95 -4.13 -11.24 11.59
C MET A 95 -3.12 -12.36 11.80
N LEU A 96 -2.02 -12.08 12.51
CA LEU A 96 -1.02 -13.12 12.81
C LEU A 96 -1.59 -14.20 13.74
N SER A 97 -2.38 -13.82 14.74
CA SER A 97 -3.06 -14.78 15.63
C SER A 97 -4.04 -15.67 14.88
N ILE A 98 -4.82 -15.10 13.95
CA ILE A 98 -5.73 -15.86 13.09
C ILE A 98 -4.95 -16.82 12.19
N ASN A 99 -3.90 -16.34 11.51
CA ASN A 99 -3.07 -17.20 10.67
C ASN A 99 -2.41 -18.33 11.47
N ARG A 100 -1.92 -18.06 12.68
CA ARG A 100 -1.39 -19.09 13.56
C ARG A 100 -2.45 -20.13 13.90
N GLY A 101 -3.65 -19.71 14.30
CA GLY A 101 -4.76 -20.65 14.54
C GLY A 101 -5.09 -21.49 13.31
N HIS A 102 -5.07 -20.91 12.10
CA HIS A 102 -5.24 -21.69 10.87
C HIS A 102 -4.11 -22.68 10.63
N THR A 103 -2.85 -22.29 10.82
CA THR A 103 -1.71 -23.21 10.70
C THR A 103 -1.81 -24.34 11.72
N ASP A 104 -2.14 -24.03 12.97
CA ASP A 104 -2.29 -25.00 14.05
C ASP A 104 -3.47 -25.96 13.80
N MET A 105 -4.55 -25.51 13.14
CA MET A 105 -5.68 -26.36 12.73
C MET A 105 -5.40 -27.22 11.49
N ILE A 106 -4.51 -26.78 10.60
CA ILE A 106 -4.14 -27.50 9.36
C ILE A 106 -3.01 -28.50 9.63
N GLY A 107 -2.19 -28.27 10.66
CA GLY A 107 -1.29 -29.29 11.18
C GLY A 107 -2.11 -30.45 11.73
N GLU A 108 -2.21 -31.54 10.97
CA GLU A 108 -2.77 -32.80 11.46
C GLU A 108 -2.03 -33.17 12.76
N ILE A 109 -2.77 -33.66 13.77
CA ILE A 109 -2.18 -34.26 14.97
C ILE A 109 -1.17 -35.30 14.46
N THR A 110 0.10 -35.08 14.77
CA THR A 110 1.13 -36.05 14.36
C THR A 110 0.84 -37.38 15.05
N GLN A 111 1.17 -38.50 14.40
CA GLN A 111 0.92 -39.81 15.00
C GLN A 111 1.60 -39.96 16.38
N GLU A 112 2.73 -39.28 16.58
CA GLU A 112 3.44 -39.19 17.85
C GLU A 112 2.66 -38.42 18.93
N GLU A 113 1.95 -37.34 18.56
CA GLU A 113 1.08 -36.60 19.48
C GLU A 113 -0.21 -37.38 19.79
N TRP A 114 -0.73 -38.16 18.83
CA TRP A 114 -1.90 -39.02 19.07
C TRP A 114 -1.60 -40.08 20.14
N GLU A 115 -0.48 -40.81 19.99
CA GLU A 115 -0.07 -41.86 20.93
C GLU A 115 0.29 -41.33 22.33
N ALA A 116 0.66 -40.05 22.45
CA ALA A 116 1.01 -39.43 23.73
C ALA A 116 -0.19 -38.89 24.52
N PHE A 117 -1.28 -38.49 23.84
CA PHE A 117 -2.40 -37.80 24.45
C PHE A 117 -3.74 -38.57 24.42
N PHE A 118 -3.85 -39.66 23.65
CA PHE A 118 -5.01 -40.55 23.58
C PHE A 118 -4.62 -42.01 23.72
#